data_AF-A0A453N7U2-F1
#
_entry.id   AF-A0A453N7U2-F1
#
_cell.length_a   1.000
_cell.length_b   1.000
_cell.length_c   1.000
_cell.angle_alpha   90.00
_cell.angle_beta   90.00
_cell.angle_gamma   90.00
#
_symmetry.space_group_name_H-M   'P 1'
#
loop_
_entity.id
_entity.type
_entity.pdbx_description
1 polymer ?
#
loop_
_entity_poly.entity_id
_entity_poly.type
_entity_poly.pdbx_seq_one_letter_code
_entity_poly.pdbx_strand_id
1 'polypeptide(L)'
;MAKVAPFLLHHATPLPNLKLHTPPRSTSLHARHSTPGLARCATTTTTTVLQDEEPFSLERYMASKAATVNEALDRALPPGHPERLLESMRYSLLAGGKRVRPMLALAACALVGGGEAAAEPVACAVEMVHAMSLVHDDLPCMDDDDLRRGRPTNHVAFSVSTALLAGDALLALAFEHLARGCADRGVPA
;
A
#
# COMPACT_ATOMS: atom_id res chain seq x y z
N MET A 1 34.55 -31.29 -32.58
CA MET A 1 33.34 -32.05 -32.97
C MET A 1 32.60 -32.48 -31.69
N ALA A 2 31.53 -31.77 -31.33
CA ALA A 2 30.61 -32.15 -30.28
C ALA A 2 29.19 -32.09 -30.88
N LYS A 3 28.46 -33.21 -30.82
CA LYS A 3 27.11 -33.35 -31.39
C LYS A 3 26.11 -32.63 -30.50
N VAL A 4 25.38 -31.66 -31.06
CA VAL A 4 24.20 -31.03 -30.46
C VAL A 4 23.01 -31.98 -30.65
N ALA A 5 22.34 -32.35 -29.56
CA ALA A 5 21.12 -33.17 -29.58
C ALA A 5 19.88 -32.30 -29.88
N PRO A 6 18.85 -32.83 -30.58
CA PRO A 6 17.68 -32.05 -30.96
C PRO A 6 16.69 -31.89 -29.81
N PHE A 7 16.19 -30.66 -29.68
CA PHE A 7 15.19 -30.21 -28.70
C PHE A 7 13.81 -30.79 -29.07
N LEU A 8 13.30 -31.71 -28.26
CA LEU A 8 11.96 -32.28 -28.42
C LEU A 8 10.90 -31.26 -27.93
N LEU A 9 10.02 -30.83 -28.84
CA LEU A 9 8.81 -30.08 -28.50
C LEU A 9 7.88 -30.95 -27.65
N HIS A 10 7.69 -30.60 -26.38
CA HIS A 10 6.60 -31.14 -25.58
C HIS A 10 5.28 -30.43 -25.95
N HIS A 11 4.33 -31.21 -26.47
CA HIS A 11 2.95 -30.80 -26.68
C HIS A 11 2.30 -30.38 -25.34
N ALA A 12 1.77 -29.15 -25.30
CA ALA A 12 1.01 -28.64 -24.17
C ALA A 12 -0.35 -29.35 -24.07
N THR A 13 -0.58 -30.06 -22.97
CA THR A 13 -1.90 -30.57 -22.60
C THR A 13 -2.82 -29.43 -22.16
N PRO A 14 -4.10 -29.39 -22.58
CA PRO A 14 -5.01 -28.32 -22.19
C PRO A 14 -5.41 -28.44 -20.71
N LEU A 15 -5.39 -27.31 -20.00
CA LEU A 15 -5.80 -27.20 -18.60
C LEU A 15 -7.31 -27.50 -18.44
N PRO A 16 -7.73 -28.16 -17.35
CA PRO A 16 -9.14 -28.42 -17.08
C PRO A 16 -9.91 -27.14 -16.73
N ASN A 17 -11.14 -27.05 -17.25
CA ASN A 17 -12.07 -25.93 -17.12
C ASN A 17 -12.26 -25.43 -15.67
N LEU A 18 -11.85 -24.20 -15.40
CA LEU A 18 -12.14 -23.48 -14.16
C LEU A 18 -13.61 -23.02 -14.16
N LYS A 19 -14.45 -23.62 -13.31
CA LYS A 19 -15.83 -23.17 -13.09
C LYS A 19 -15.83 -22.01 -12.10
N LEU A 20 -16.16 -20.80 -12.55
CA LEU A 20 -16.45 -19.68 -11.66
C LEU A 20 -17.68 -19.99 -10.80
N HIS A 21 -17.50 -19.97 -9.48
CA HIS A 21 -18.58 -20.07 -8.51
C HIS A 21 -19.31 -18.71 -8.42
N THR A 22 -20.59 -18.70 -8.78
CA THR A 22 -21.49 -17.55 -8.57
C THR A 22 -22.33 -17.77 -7.32
N PRO A 23 -22.28 -16.88 -6.31
CA PRO A 23 -23.14 -17.00 -5.14
C PRO A 23 -24.61 -16.65 -5.49
N PRO A 24 -25.60 -17.24 -4.81
CA PRO A 24 -27.01 -16.95 -5.05
C PRO A 24 -27.38 -15.54 -4.60
N ARG A 25 -28.14 -14.82 -5.45
CA ARG A 25 -28.77 -13.53 -5.13
C ARG A 25 -29.80 -13.71 -4.02
N SER A 26 -29.58 -13.07 -2.87
CA SER A 26 -30.56 -13.02 -1.78
C SER A 26 -31.83 -12.31 -2.24
N THR A 27 -32.96 -12.95 -1.97
CA THR A 27 -34.32 -12.53 -2.29
C THR A 27 -34.79 -11.36 -1.42
N SER A 28 -35.55 -10.46 -2.05
CA SER A 28 -36.38 -9.39 -1.50
C SER A 28 -37.09 -9.75 -0.18
N LEU A 29 -36.91 -8.91 0.85
CA LEU A 29 -37.74 -8.91 2.06
C LEU A 29 -38.92 -7.95 1.86
N HIS A 30 -40.13 -8.52 1.79
CA HIS A 30 -41.38 -7.78 1.90
C HIS A 30 -41.62 -7.33 3.35
N ALA A 31 -41.56 -6.02 3.60
CA ALA A 31 -42.05 -5.44 4.84
C ALA A 31 -43.58 -5.30 4.78
N ARG A 32 -44.28 -6.00 5.67
CA ARG A 32 -45.73 -5.86 5.88
C ARG A 32 -45.98 -4.66 6.80
N HIS A 33 -46.84 -3.75 6.36
CA HIS A 33 -47.40 -2.70 7.20
C HIS A 33 -48.29 -3.31 8.30
N SER A 34 -48.14 -2.83 9.53
CA SER A 34 -49.10 -3.02 10.63
C SER A 34 -49.27 -1.68 11.35
N THR A 35 -50.52 -1.34 11.61
CA THR A 35 -51.05 -0.07 12.13
C THR A 35 -50.67 0.21 13.60
N PRO A 36 -50.64 1.48 14.04
CA PRO A 36 -50.14 1.86 15.36
C PRO A 36 -51.20 1.70 16.46
N GLY A 37 -50.80 1.09 17.58
CA GLY A 37 -51.53 1.11 18.85
C GLY A 37 -51.04 2.27 19.72
N LEU A 38 -51.99 3.03 20.28
CA LEU A 38 -51.76 4.10 21.26
C LEU A 38 -51.01 3.57 22.49
N ALA A 39 -49.78 4.05 22.71
CA ALA A 39 -49.08 3.94 23.97
C ALA A 39 -48.67 5.35 24.46
N ARG A 40 -48.94 5.60 25.74
CA ARG A 40 -48.98 6.92 26.37
C ARG A 40 -47.59 7.51 26.53
N CYS A 41 -47.56 8.83 26.35
CA CYS A 41 -46.43 9.73 26.51
C CYS A 41 -45.81 9.64 27.91
N ALA A 42 -44.57 9.16 27.97
CA ALA A 42 -43.61 9.56 28.99
C ALA A 42 -42.44 10.21 28.23
N THR A 43 -42.47 11.55 28.13
CA THR A 43 -41.35 12.35 27.62
C THR A 43 -40.23 12.34 28.66
N THR A 44 -39.48 11.24 28.72
CA THR A 44 -38.11 11.31 29.21
C THR A 44 -37.29 11.88 28.06
N THR A 45 -37.12 13.21 28.05
CA THR A 45 -36.14 13.89 27.21
C THR A 45 -34.76 13.39 27.62
N THR A 46 -34.37 12.24 27.07
CA THR A 46 -32.97 11.84 27.02
C THR A 46 -32.35 12.75 25.99
N THR A 47 -31.77 13.84 26.47
CA THR A 47 -30.85 14.65 25.70
C THR A 47 -29.67 13.74 25.33
N THR A 48 -29.79 13.03 24.23
CA THR A 48 -28.62 12.55 23.49
C THR A 48 -27.89 13.81 23.08
N VAL A 49 -26.83 14.10 23.83
CA VAL A 49 -25.79 15.05 23.44
C VAL A 49 -25.42 14.64 22.01
N LEU A 50 -25.83 15.44 21.04
CA LEU A 50 -25.28 15.35 19.70
C LEU A 50 -23.81 15.68 19.90
N GLN A 51 -22.96 14.66 19.88
CA GLN A 51 -21.52 14.89 19.82
C GLN A 51 -21.34 15.69 18.53
N ASP A 52 -20.85 16.92 18.66
CA ASP A 52 -20.37 17.70 17.53
C ASP A 52 -19.25 16.86 16.89
N GLU A 53 -19.60 16.10 15.85
CA GLU A 53 -18.62 15.43 15.01
C GLU A 53 -17.84 16.55 14.33
N GLU A 54 -16.63 16.82 14.85
CA GLU A 54 -15.67 17.75 14.25
C GLU A 54 -15.64 17.54 12.73
N PRO A 55 -15.77 18.62 11.93
CA PRO A 55 -15.84 18.50 10.49
C PRO A 55 -14.57 17.81 9.97
N PHE A 56 -14.74 16.89 9.01
CA PHE A 56 -13.61 16.21 8.39
C PHE A 56 -12.62 17.22 7.81
N SER A 57 -11.38 17.20 8.31
CA SER A 57 -10.26 17.92 7.72
C SER A 57 -9.36 16.94 6.99
N LEU A 58 -9.23 17.16 5.68
CA LEU A 58 -8.34 16.38 4.85
C LEU A 58 -6.88 16.54 5.30
N GLU A 59 -6.47 17.75 5.64
CA GLU A 59 -5.10 18.06 6.08
C GLU A 59 -4.75 17.27 7.35
N ARG A 60 -5.66 17.23 8.33
CA ARG A 60 -5.48 16.47 9.57
C ARG A 60 -5.43 14.97 9.30
N TYR A 61 -6.31 14.48 8.45
CA TYR A 61 -6.31 13.09 8.01
C TYR A 61 -4.98 12.73 7.32
N MET A 62 -4.49 13.59 6.42
CA MET A 62 -3.22 13.38 5.72
C MET A 62 -2.02 13.39 6.64
N ALA A 63 -1.95 14.35 7.57
CA ALA A 63 -0.86 14.42 8.53
C ALA A 63 -0.81 13.16 9.42
N SER A 64 -1.97 12.71 9.92
CA SER A 64 -2.07 11.50 10.75
C SER A 64 -1.65 10.25 9.98
N LYS A 65 -2.18 10.04 8.77
CA LYS A 65 -1.85 8.85 7.97
C LYS A 65 -0.41 8.84 7.49
N ALA A 66 0.15 9.99 7.12
CA ALA A 66 1.56 10.08 6.73
C ALA A 66 2.49 9.66 7.87
N ALA A 67 2.18 10.02 9.12
CA ALA A 67 2.97 9.61 10.29
C ALA A 67 2.94 8.08 10.48
N THR A 68 1.75 7.48 10.49
CA THR A 68 1.58 6.02 10.61
C THR A 68 2.29 5.26 9.49
N VAL A 69 2.19 5.74 8.25
CA VAL A 69 2.88 5.14 7.10
C VAL A 69 4.40 5.27 7.23
N ASN A 70 4.93 6.41 7.68
CA ASN A 70 6.37 6.56 7.88
C ASN A 70 6.90 5.56 8.91
N GLU A 71 6.19 5.33 10.01
CA GLU A 71 6.56 4.31 10.99
C GLU A 71 6.51 2.90 10.40
N ALA A 72 5.50 2.59 9.59
CA ALA A 72 5.38 1.30 8.92
C ALA A 72 6.52 1.07 7.91
N LEU A 73 6.88 2.09 7.12
CA LEU A 73 8.00 2.05 6.19
C LEU A 73 9.34 1.87 6.90
N ASP A 74 9.53 2.53 8.05
CA ASP A 74 10.75 2.38 8.85
C ASP A 74 10.90 0.95 9.40
N ARG A 75 9.79 0.37 9.92
CA ARG A 75 9.75 -1.04 10.34
C ARG A 75 10.02 -2.01 9.19
N ALA A 76 9.60 -1.66 7.97
CA ALA A 76 9.78 -2.50 6.80
C ALA A 76 11.23 -2.56 6.29
N LEU A 77 12.13 -1.70 6.79
CA LEU A 77 13.56 -1.70 6.48
C LEU A 77 14.39 -2.20 7.67
N PRO A 78 14.33 -3.50 8.03
CA PRO A 78 15.07 -4.01 9.19
C PRO A 78 16.59 -3.78 9.03
N PRO A 79 17.33 -3.63 10.14
CA PRO A 79 18.78 -3.52 10.11
C PRO A 79 19.40 -4.78 9.51
N GLY A 80 20.53 -4.64 8.85
CA GLY A 80 21.19 -5.75 8.16
C GLY A 80 22.43 -5.31 7.39
N HIS A 81 22.87 -6.17 6.48
CA HIS A 81 24.05 -5.93 5.65
C HIS A 81 23.68 -6.02 4.16
N PRO A 82 24.33 -5.22 3.29
CA PRO A 82 25.33 -4.21 3.61
C PRO A 82 24.72 -2.89 4.13
N GLU A 83 25.29 -2.35 5.22
CA GLU A 83 24.76 -1.17 5.94
C GLU A 83 24.59 0.06 5.03
N ARG A 84 25.58 0.33 4.17
CA ARG A 84 25.56 1.47 3.24
C ARG A 84 24.39 1.43 2.26
N LEU A 85 24.00 0.24 1.81
CA LEU A 85 22.85 0.08 0.92
C LEU A 85 21.55 0.37 1.68
N LEU A 86 21.41 -0.17 2.89
CA LEU A 86 20.25 0.08 3.73
C LEU A 86 20.13 1.56 4.12
N GLU A 87 21.24 2.22 4.41
CA GLU A 87 21.27 3.66 4.68
C GLU A 87 20.80 4.45 3.45
N SER A 88 21.27 4.10 2.25
CA SER A 88 20.82 4.71 0.99
C SER A 88 19.34 4.49 0.72
N MET A 89 18.80 3.27 0.95
CA MET A 89 17.37 2.99 0.83
C MET A 89 16.55 3.83 1.83
N ARG A 90 16.97 3.84 3.11
CA ARG A 90 16.34 4.61 4.19
C ARG A 90 16.35 6.11 3.89
N TYR A 91 17.47 6.62 3.37
CA TYR A 91 17.66 8.03 3.04
C TYR A 91 16.55 8.55 2.13
N SER A 92 16.29 7.86 1.01
CA SER A 92 15.27 8.28 0.05
C SER A 92 13.85 7.91 0.48
N LEU A 93 13.64 6.71 1.02
CA LEU A 93 12.30 6.27 1.41
C LEU A 93 11.72 7.13 2.53
N LEU A 94 12.56 7.56 3.48
CA LEU A 94 12.17 8.35 4.65
C LEU A 94 12.51 9.85 4.52
N ALA A 95 12.89 10.34 3.33
CA ALA A 95 13.14 11.77 3.05
C ALA A 95 11.88 12.68 3.17
N GLY A 96 10.78 12.16 3.72
CA GLY A 96 9.48 12.82 3.83
C GLY A 96 8.70 12.80 2.50
N GLY A 97 7.78 13.74 2.36
CA GLY A 97 6.88 13.84 1.20
C GLY A 97 5.42 13.86 1.61
N LYS A 98 4.54 14.05 0.62
CA LYS A 98 3.09 14.18 0.87
C LYS A 98 2.40 12.84 1.17
N ARG A 99 3.08 11.71 0.91
CA ARG A 99 2.56 10.33 1.08
C ARG A 99 1.18 10.09 0.44
N VAL A 100 0.90 10.78 -0.67
CA VAL A 100 -0.42 10.71 -1.34
C VAL A 100 -0.76 9.28 -1.77
N ARG A 101 0.22 8.51 -2.26
CA ARG A 101 -0.03 7.15 -2.77
C ARG A 101 -0.44 6.16 -1.66
N PRO A 102 0.30 6.04 -0.53
CA PRO A 102 -0.16 5.31 0.65
C PRO A 102 -1.57 5.69 1.07
N MET A 103 -1.84 6.99 1.13
CA MET A 103 -3.12 7.50 1.57
C MET A 103 -4.28 7.07 0.68
N LEU A 104 -4.08 7.09 -0.64
CA LEU A 104 -5.08 6.60 -1.58
C LEU A 104 -5.34 5.09 -1.38
N ALA A 105 -4.31 4.29 -1.12
CA ALA A 105 -4.48 2.87 -0.84
C ALA A 105 -5.29 2.63 0.46
N LEU A 106 -4.96 3.34 1.53
CA LEU A 106 -5.69 3.25 2.81
C LEU A 106 -7.14 3.73 2.66
N ALA A 107 -7.37 4.87 1.99
CA ALA A 107 -8.70 5.43 1.78
C ALA A 107 -9.57 4.54 0.89
N ALA A 108 -9.00 3.94 -0.17
CA ALA A 108 -9.71 3.01 -1.03
C ALA A 108 -10.16 1.75 -0.28
N CYS A 109 -9.32 1.22 0.60
CA CYS A 109 -9.68 0.09 1.45
C CYS A 109 -10.81 0.45 2.43
N ALA A 110 -10.70 1.59 3.10
CA ALA A 110 -11.72 2.08 4.02
C ALA A 110 -13.07 2.33 3.32
N LEU A 111 -13.04 2.88 2.10
CA LEU A 111 -14.24 3.15 1.29
C LEU A 111 -15.07 1.89 1.02
N VAL A 112 -14.43 0.74 0.87
CA VAL A 112 -15.11 -0.55 0.64
C VAL A 112 -15.35 -1.34 1.94
N GLY A 113 -15.17 -0.72 3.11
CA GLY A 113 -15.40 -1.32 4.42
C GLY A 113 -14.23 -2.19 4.93
N GLY A 114 -13.06 -2.12 4.29
CA GLY A 114 -11.86 -2.79 4.75
C GLY A 114 -11.16 -2.05 5.89
N GLY A 115 -10.44 -2.81 6.73
CA GLY A 115 -9.65 -2.25 7.82
C GLY A 115 -8.31 -1.68 7.34
N GLU A 116 -7.86 -0.59 7.95
CA GLU A 116 -6.58 0.04 7.62
C GLU A 116 -5.39 -0.92 7.74
N ALA A 117 -5.40 -1.78 8.75
CA ALA A 117 -4.38 -2.80 8.93
C ALA A 117 -4.23 -3.71 7.70
N ALA A 118 -5.33 -4.03 6.99
CA ALA A 118 -5.33 -4.85 5.79
C ALA A 118 -4.65 -4.14 4.60
N ALA A 119 -4.71 -2.80 4.55
CA ALA A 119 -4.14 -1.99 3.48
C ALA A 119 -2.72 -1.47 3.77
N GLU A 120 -2.25 -1.53 5.02
CA GLU A 120 -0.90 -1.08 5.41
C GLU A 120 0.21 -1.68 4.55
N PRO A 121 0.25 -3.01 4.25
CA PRO A 121 1.29 -3.58 3.40
C PRO A 121 1.28 -3.01 1.98
N VAL A 122 0.08 -2.82 1.42
CA VAL A 122 -0.11 -2.23 0.08
C VAL A 122 0.36 -0.78 0.07
N ALA A 123 -0.02 0.00 1.09
CA ALA A 123 0.37 1.39 1.24
C ALA A 123 1.90 1.54 1.31
N CYS A 124 2.57 0.67 2.07
CA CYS A 124 4.03 0.65 2.16
C CYS A 124 4.68 0.26 0.84
N ALA A 125 4.22 -0.82 0.21
CA ALA A 125 4.76 -1.31 -1.05
C ALA A 125 4.67 -0.26 -2.17
N VAL A 126 3.54 0.43 -2.29
CA VAL A 126 3.36 1.48 -3.31
C VAL A 126 4.31 2.67 -3.07
N GLU A 127 4.58 3.03 -1.81
CA GLU A 127 5.54 4.11 -1.53
C GLU A 127 7.00 3.67 -1.73
N MET A 128 7.32 2.38 -1.53
CA MET A 128 8.63 1.83 -1.90
C MET A 128 8.85 1.90 -3.41
N VAL A 129 7.84 1.53 -4.21
CA VAL A 129 7.86 1.68 -5.68
C VAL A 129 7.98 3.16 -6.08
N HIS A 130 7.30 4.06 -5.37
CA HIS A 130 7.45 5.48 -5.62
C HIS A 130 8.86 6.00 -5.31
N ALA A 131 9.42 5.62 -4.17
CA ALA A 131 10.74 6.06 -3.76
C ALA A 131 11.82 5.52 -4.69
N MET A 132 11.71 4.27 -5.13
CA MET A 132 12.68 3.70 -6.07
C MET A 132 12.64 4.40 -7.43
N SER A 133 11.45 4.78 -7.92
CA SER A 133 11.35 5.50 -9.19
C SER A 133 12.08 6.84 -9.10
N LEU A 134 11.88 7.59 -8.01
CA LEU A 134 12.58 8.87 -7.81
C LEU A 134 14.10 8.71 -7.70
N VAL A 135 14.57 7.66 -7.02
CA VAL A 135 16.02 7.39 -6.90
C VAL A 135 16.66 7.15 -8.26
N HIS A 136 15.96 6.41 -9.12
CA HIS A 136 16.41 6.12 -10.48
C HIS A 136 16.26 7.34 -11.39
N ASP A 137 15.13 8.03 -11.37
CA ASP A 137 14.89 9.26 -12.16
C ASP A 137 15.98 10.32 -11.87
N ASP A 138 16.44 10.44 -10.63
CA ASP A 138 17.50 11.39 -10.24
C ASP A 138 18.89 11.06 -10.82
N LEU A 139 19.11 9.90 -11.45
CA LEU A 139 20.45 9.51 -11.94
C LEU A 139 20.93 10.39 -13.11
N PRO A 140 22.25 10.54 -13.32
CA PRO A 140 22.80 11.36 -14.41
C PRO A 140 22.39 10.96 -15.83
N CYS A 141 21.94 9.72 -16.01
CA CYS A 141 21.44 9.22 -17.29
C CYS A 141 19.94 9.46 -17.51
N MET A 142 19.22 10.00 -16.51
CA MET A 142 17.81 10.34 -16.54
C MET A 142 17.64 11.84 -16.38
N ASP A 143 17.23 12.33 -15.20
CA ASP A 143 16.97 13.76 -14.98
C ASP A 143 18.22 14.53 -14.53
N ASP A 144 19.27 13.83 -14.05
CA ASP A 144 20.51 14.44 -13.54
C ASP A 144 20.25 15.47 -12.42
N ASP A 145 19.27 15.19 -11.57
CA ASP A 145 18.90 16.05 -10.44
C ASP A 145 19.98 15.95 -9.33
N ASP A 146 20.66 17.06 -9.03
CA ASP A 146 21.58 17.12 -7.88
C ASP A 146 20.83 17.25 -6.53
N LEU A 147 19.63 17.85 -6.55
CA LEU A 147 18.85 18.17 -5.37
C LEU A 147 17.39 17.75 -5.51
N ARG A 148 16.84 17.14 -4.44
CA ARG A 148 15.42 16.87 -4.30
C ARG A 148 14.91 17.37 -2.96
N ARG A 149 13.90 18.26 -3.01
CA ARG A 149 13.30 18.91 -1.83
C ARG A 149 14.33 19.59 -0.92
N GLY A 150 15.33 20.24 -1.54
CA GLY A 150 16.40 20.95 -0.84
C GLY A 150 17.47 20.04 -0.21
N ARG A 151 17.48 18.74 -0.50
CA ARG A 151 18.50 17.79 -0.05
C ARG A 151 19.24 17.18 -1.25
N PRO A 152 20.52 16.79 -1.12
CA PRO A 152 21.21 16.02 -2.16
C PRO A 152 20.39 14.80 -2.58
N THR A 153 20.32 14.53 -3.88
CA THR A 153 19.71 13.28 -4.37
C THR A 153 20.56 12.08 -3.95
N ASN A 154 19.98 10.88 -4.06
CA ASN A 154 20.60 9.67 -3.53
C ASN A 154 21.99 9.43 -4.14
N HIS A 155 22.12 9.62 -5.45
CA HIS A 155 23.37 9.37 -6.17
C HIS A 155 24.47 10.38 -5.78
N VAL A 156 24.10 11.63 -5.50
CA VAL A 156 25.01 12.66 -4.97
C VAL A 156 25.48 12.29 -3.55
N ALA A 157 24.57 11.80 -2.71
CA ALA A 157 24.89 11.44 -1.32
C ALA A 157 25.69 10.12 -1.17
N PHE A 158 25.42 9.11 -2.01
CA PHE A 158 25.94 7.74 -1.81
C PHE A 158 26.77 7.15 -2.97
N SER A 159 26.82 7.82 -4.12
CA SER A 159 27.26 7.37 -5.45
C SER A 159 26.16 6.79 -6.34
N VAL A 160 26.36 6.92 -7.65
CA VAL A 160 25.53 6.32 -8.72
C VAL A 160 25.31 4.83 -8.50
N SER A 161 26.37 4.07 -8.20
CA SER A 161 26.27 2.62 -8.01
C SER A 161 25.41 2.23 -6.80
N THR A 162 25.53 2.95 -5.68
CA THR A 162 24.71 2.70 -4.50
C THR A 162 23.26 3.08 -4.75
N ALA A 163 23.01 4.22 -5.39
CA ALA A 163 21.65 4.69 -5.70
C ALA A 163 20.93 3.74 -6.65
N LEU A 164 21.61 3.24 -7.68
CA LEU A 164 21.07 2.23 -8.59
C LEU A 164 20.61 0.99 -7.81
N LEU A 165 21.50 0.42 -6.98
CA LEU A 165 21.19 -0.76 -6.17
C LEU A 165 20.11 -0.49 -5.11
N ALA A 166 20.05 0.72 -4.55
CA ALA A 166 19.02 1.09 -3.59
C ALA A 166 17.64 1.13 -4.22
N GLY A 167 17.53 1.64 -5.46
CA GLY A 167 16.29 1.57 -6.23
C GLY A 167 15.89 0.12 -6.53
N ASP A 168 16.81 -0.71 -6.99
CA ASP A 168 16.54 -2.14 -7.27
C ASP A 168 16.08 -2.88 -6.01
N ALA A 169 16.76 -2.65 -4.88
CA ALA A 169 16.44 -3.27 -3.61
C ALA A 169 15.07 -2.80 -3.08
N LEU A 170 14.73 -1.52 -3.21
CA LEU A 170 13.42 -0.99 -2.82
C LEU A 170 12.29 -1.59 -3.67
N LEU A 171 12.52 -1.80 -4.97
CA LEU A 171 11.54 -2.45 -5.84
C LEU A 171 11.32 -3.90 -5.42
N ALA A 172 12.39 -4.67 -5.19
CA ALA A 172 12.29 -6.05 -4.72
C ALA A 172 11.60 -6.14 -3.36
N LEU A 173 11.97 -5.26 -2.42
CA LEU A 173 11.38 -5.19 -1.09
C LEU A 173 9.89 -4.85 -1.15
N ALA A 174 9.44 -4.01 -2.08
CA ALA A 174 8.02 -3.68 -2.23
C ALA A 174 7.17 -4.93 -2.46
N PHE A 175 7.61 -5.81 -3.37
CA PHE A 175 6.91 -7.07 -3.66
C PHE A 175 7.01 -8.06 -2.50
N GLU A 176 8.18 -8.19 -1.86
CA GLU A 176 8.36 -9.04 -0.69
C GLU A 176 7.43 -8.60 0.47
N HIS A 177 7.40 -7.29 0.74
CA HIS A 177 6.59 -6.70 1.80
C HIS A 177 5.10 -6.86 1.52
N LEU A 178 4.67 -6.65 0.27
CA LEU A 178 3.30 -6.88 -0.16
C LEU A 178 2.90 -8.35 0.06
N ALA A 179 3.68 -9.28 -0.48
CA ALA A 179 3.35 -10.71 -0.43
C ALA A 179 3.25 -11.24 1.00
N ARG A 180 4.23 -10.91 1.86
CA ARG A 180 4.22 -11.34 3.27
C ARG A 180 3.12 -10.64 4.06
N GLY A 181 3.05 -9.31 3.95
CA GLY A 181 2.14 -8.50 4.74
C GLY A 181 0.67 -8.78 4.45
N CYS A 182 0.31 -9.00 3.18
CA CYS A 182 -1.04 -9.40 2.78
C CYS A 182 -1.39 -10.81 3.25
N ALA A 183 -0.48 -11.78 3.08
CA ALA A 183 -0.68 -13.16 3.54
C ALA A 183 -0.94 -13.23 5.05
N ASP A 184 -0.17 -12.52 5.86
CA ASP A 184 -0.32 -12.47 7.33
C ASP A 184 -1.68 -11.91 7.78
N ARG A 185 -2.36 -11.17 6.90
CA ARG A 185 -3.64 -10.50 7.17
C ARG A 185 -4.82 -11.17 6.46
N GLY A 186 -4.60 -12.32 5.82
CA GLY A 186 -5.62 -13.04 5.05
C GLY A 186 -6.09 -12.29 3.80
N VAL A 187 -5.29 -11.34 3.30
CA VAL A 187 -5.55 -10.61 2.06
C VAL A 187 -4.84 -11.32 0.92
N PRO A 188 -5.52 -11.68 -0.19
CA PRO A 188 -4.86 -12.21 -1.37
C PRO A 188 -3.85 -11.19 -1.93
N ALA A 189 -2.60 -11.61 -2.11
CA ALA A 189 -1.54 -10.80 -2.71
C ALA A 189 -1.52 -10.92 -4.24
#